data_AF-A0A3M1SIU5-F1
#
_entry.id   AF-A0A3M1SIU5-F1
#
_cell.length_a   1.000
_cell.length_b   1.000
_cell.length_c   1.000
_cell.angle_alpha   90.00
_cell.angle_beta   90.00
_cell.angle_gamma   90.00
#
_symmetry.space_group_name_H-M   'P 1'
#
loop_
_entity.id
_entity.type
_entity.pdbx_description
1 polymer ?
#
loop_
_entity_poly.entity_id
_entity_poly.type
_entity_poly.pdbx_seq_one_letter_code
_entity_poly.pdbx_strand_id
1 'polypeptide(L)'
;GDEPVVVDWEPLVRSLAEGIRGGLSTEQAAFGFHAALADVVVRMADRFDVPTVALGGGCFFNRVLVGQIRRRVQGRRVLVGSVLPSGDGAISVGQLWVAARRLSQMQSVDHAVD
;
A
#
# COMPACT_ATOMS: atom_id res chain seq x y z
N GLY A 1 8.76 8.73 17.04
CA GLY A 1 8.49 10.16 16.82
C GLY A 1 7.34 10.24 15.86
N ASP A 2 6.38 11.12 16.12
CA ASP A 2 5.17 11.32 15.31
C ASP A 2 5.43 11.99 13.95
N GLU A 3 6.69 12.07 13.52
CA GLU A 3 7.03 12.66 12.25
C GLU A 3 6.71 11.68 11.11
N PRO A 4 5.97 12.11 10.08
CA PRO A 4 5.59 11.23 8.99
C PRO A 4 6.83 10.73 8.26
N VAL A 5 6.80 9.45 7.86
CA VAL A 5 7.82 8.90 6.97
C VAL A 5 7.60 9.49 5.57
N VAL A 6 8.56 10.29 5.12
CA VAL A 6 8.55 10.89 3.77
C VAL A 6 9.38 10.03 2.83
N VAL A 7 8.81 9.71 1.67
CA VAL A 7 9.53 9.08 0.55
C VAL A 7 9.93 10.19 -0.42
N ASP A 8 11.23 10.33 -0.65
CA ASP A 8 11.75 11.24 -1.67
C ASP A 8 11.64 10.59 -3.06
N TRP A 9 10.87 11.23 -3.94
CA TRP A 9 10.63 10.77 -5.30
C TRP A 9 11.62 11.35 -6.32
N GLU A 10 12.38 12.38 -5.95
CA GLU A 10 13.30 13.07 -6.85
C GLU A 10 14.31 12.11 -7.50
N PRO A 11 14.95 11.17 -6.77
CA PRO A 11 15.93 10.28 -7.39
C PRO A 11 15.32 9.34 -8.41
N LEU A 12 14.09 8.85 -8.15
CA LEU A 12 13.37 7.98 -9.08
C LEU A 12 12.99 8.74 -10.35
N VAL A 13 12.41 9.93 -10.21
CA VAL A 13 12.00 10.75 -11.36
C VAL A 13 13.21 11.14 -12.20
N ARG A 14 14.32 11.55 -11.56
CA ARG A 14 15.58 11.86 -12.24
C ARG A 14 16.11 10.65 -13.01
N SER A 15 16.21 9.50 -12.35
CA SER A 15 16.71 8.27 -12.98
C SER A 15 15.86 7.85 -14.19
N LEU A 16 14.53 7.94 -14.09
CA LEU A 16 13.64 7.65 -15.22
C LEU A 16 13.83 8.66 -16.36
N ALA A 17 13.93 9.96 -16.06
CA ALA A 17 14.12 10.99 -17.06
C ALA A 17 15.46 10.84 -17.78
N GLU A 18 16.54 10.56 -17.06
CA GLU A 18 17.87 10.29 -17.62
C GLU A 18 17.87 9.01 -18.46
N GLY A 19 17.23 7.94 -17.97
CA GLY A 19 17.07 6.69 -18.72
C GLY A 19 16.35 6.90 -20.05
N ILE A 20 15.22 7.61 -20.03
CA ILE A 20 14.44 7.91 -21.25
C ILE A 20 15.28 8.72 -22.25
N ARG A 21 16.02 9.75 -21.79
CA ARG A 21 16.94 10.51 -22.66
C ARG A 21 18.07 9.65 -23.22
N GLY A 22 18.49 8.63 -22.46
CA GLY A 22 19.49 7.64 -22.86
C GLY A 22 18.96 6.52 -23.77
N GLY A 23 17.70 6.56 -24.20
CA GLY A 23 17.12 5.57 -25.12
C GLY A 23 16.41 4.40 -24.46
N LEU A 24 16.15 4.47 -23.16
CA LEU A 24 15.32 3.49 -22.45
C LEU A 24 13.89 3.52 -22.99
N SER A 25 13.32 2.35 -23.31
CA SER A 25 11.99 2.27 -23.90
C SER A 25 10.91 2.69 -22.89
N THR A 26 9.76 3.13 -23.39
CA THR A 26 8.61 3.50 -22.53
C THR A 26 8.18 2.33 -21.64
N GLU A 27 8.20 1.11 -22.16
CA GLU A 27 7.84 -0.11 -21.43
C GLU A 27 8.83 -0.38 -20.29
N GLN A 28 10.13 -0.21 -20.55
CA GLN A 28 11.18 -0.35 -19.55
C GLN A 28 11.05 0.72 -18.46
N ALA A 29 10.78 1.98 -18.84
CA ALA A 29 10.62 3.07 -17.89
C ALA A 29 9.39 2.85 -17.01
N ALA A 30 8.26 2.49 -17.62
CA ALA A 30 7.03 2.18 -16.92
C ALA A 30 7.22 1.00 -15.96
N PHE A 31 7.85 -0.10 -16.41
CA PHE A 31 8.12 -1.23 -15.52
C PHE A 31 9.04 -0.85 -14.35
N GLY A 32 10.10 -0.08 -14.62
CA GLY A 32 11.02 0.43 -13.60
C GLY A 32 10.31 1.27 -12.54
N PHE A 33 9.39 2.14 -12.95
CA PHE A 33 8.55 2.91 -12.03
C PHE A 33 7.70 2.01 -11.11
N HIS A 34 6.99 1.03 -11.67
CA HIS A 34 6.20 0.09 -10.87
C HIS A 34 7.06 -0.77 -9.93
N ALA A 35 8.27 -1.14 -10.36
CA ALA A 35 9.23 -1.86 -9.53
C ALA A 35 9.70 -1.01 -8.35
N ALA A 36 10.05 0.26 -8.59
CA ALA A 36 10.47 1.18 -7.54
C ALA A 36 9.35 1.43 -6.51
N LEU A 37 8.10 1.60 -6.95
CA LEU A 37 6.94 1.69 -6.04
C LEU A 37 6.80 0.44 -5.17
N ALA A 38 6.98 -0.75 -5.76
CA ALA A 38 6.91 -1.99 -5.00
C ALA A 38 8.05 -2.11 -3.98
N ASP A 39 9.26 -1.63 -4.31
CA ASP A 39 10.39 -1.61 -3.38
C ASP A 39 10.13 -0.66 -2.20
N VAL A 40 9.43 0.47 -2.42
CA VAL A 40 8.98 1.34 -1.32
C VAL A 40 8.06 0.58 -0.37
N VAL A 41 7.09 -0.19 -0.90
CA VAL A 41 6.19 -1.00 -0.06
C VAL A 41 6.96 -2.02 0.78
N VAL A 42 7.96 -2.70 0.20
CA VAL A 42 8.83 -3.64 0.94
C VAL A 42 9.58 -2.92 2.06
N ARG A 43 10.23 -1.80 1.75
CA ARG A 43 10.98 -1.02 2.75
C ARG A 43 10.10 -0.55 3.91
N MET A 44 8.85 -0.17 3.63
CA MET A 44 7.90 0.19 4.69
C MET A 44 7.48 -1.03 5.50
N ALA A 45 7.19 -2.15 4.85
CA ALA A 45 6.84 -3.39 5.54
C ALA A 45 7.96 -3.91 6.45
N ASP A 46 9.22 -3.78 6.01
CA ASP A 46 10.41 -4.11 6.80
C ASP A 46 10.61 -3.12 7.95
N ARG A 47 10.52 -1.81 7.68
CA ARG A 47 10.72 -0.75 8.68
C ARG A 47 9.75 -0.87 9.86
N PHE A 48 8.49 -1.24 9.59
CA PHE A 48 7.46 -1.36 10.62
C PHE A 48 7.27 -2.80 11.12
N ASP A 49 8.07 -3.75 10.63
CA ASP A 49 8.01 -5.18 10.97
C ASP A 49 6.59 -5.76 10.98
N VAL A 50 5.82 -5.49 9.92
CA VAL A 50 4.43 -5.94 9.83
C VAL A 50 4.31 -7.30 9.16
N PRO A 51 3.55 -8.27 9.71
CA PRO A 51 3.39 -9.60 9.11
C PRO A 51 2.38 -9.60 7.95
N THR A 52 1.57 -8.54 7.81
CA THR A 52 0.53 -8.40 6.78
C THR A 52 0.57 -7.02 6.17
N VAL A 53 0.51 -6.96 4.83
CA VAL A 53 0.40 -5.73 4.03
C VAL A 53 -0.94 -5.74 3.32
N ALA A 54 -1.80 -4.76 3.59
CA ALA A 54 -3.07 -4.59 2.90
C ALA A 54 -2.97 -3.46 1.86
N LEU A 55 -3.34 -3.77 0.61
CA LEU A 55 -3.29 -2.84 -0.52
C LEU A 55 -4.68 -2.25 -0.77
N GLY A 56 -4.86 -0.98 -0.39
CA GLY A 56 -6.12 -0.23 -0.55
C GLY A 56 -5.90 1.13 -1.23
N GLY A 57 -6.88 1.59 -1.99
CA GLY A 57 -6.82 2.74 -2.90
C GLY A 57 -6.86 2.34 -4.38
N GLY A 58 -7.34 3.24 -5.24
CA GLY A 58 -7.54 2.99 -6.66
C GLY A 58 -6.27 2.63 -7.44
N CYS A 59 -5.09 3.03 -6.95
CA CYS A 59 -3.80 2.66 -7.55
C CYS A 59 -3.59 1.13 -7.63
N PHE A 60 -4.18 0.37 -6.71
CA PHE A 60 -4.02 -1.08 -6.64
C PHE A 60 -4.97 -1.85 -7.58
N PHE A 61 -5.74 -1.17 -8.44
CA PHE A 61 -6.30 -1.79 -9.64
C PHE A 61 -5.22 -2.10 -10.69
N ASN A 62 -4.05 -1.47 -10.59
CA ASN A 62 -2.92 -1.75 -11.47
C ASN A 62 -2.34 -3.14 -11.19
N ARG A 63 -2.64 -4.10 -12.08
CA ARG A 63 -2.19 -5.49 -11.98
C ARG A 63 -0.67 -5.64 -12.03
N VAL A 64 0.03 -4.75 -12.74
CA VAL A 64 1.49 -4.75 -12.79
C VAL A 64 2.04 -4.40 -11.41
N LEU A 65 1.56 -3.31 -10.80
CA LEU A 65 1.95 -2.89 -9.45
C LEU A 65 1.70 -3.98 -8.41
N VAL A 66 0.46 -4.49 -8.35
CA VAL A 66 0.09 -5.57 -7.40
C VAL A 66 0.95 -6.80 -7.61
N GLY A 67 1.23 -7.15 -8.87
CA GLY A 67 2.13 -8.25 -9.21
C GLY A 67 3.56 -8.03 -8.73
N GLN A 68 4.12 -6.82 -8.90
CA GLN A 68 5.46 -6.48 -8.40
C GLN A 68 5.52 -6.56 -6.87
N ILE A 69 4.52 -6.01 -6.17
CA ILE A 69 4.45 -6.00 -4.71
C ILE A 69 4.40 -7.44 -4.18
N ARG A 70 3.47 -8.27 -4.70
CA ARG A 70 3.33 -9.68 -4.28
C ARG A 70 4.61 -10.48 -4.48
N ARG A 71 5.37 -10.22 -5.54
CA ARG A 71 6.64 -10.92 -5.79
C ARG A 71 7.76 -10.48 -4.86
N ARG A 72 7.75 -9.24 -4.35
CA ARG A 72 8.86 -8.70 -3.55
C ARG A 72 8.61 -8.78 -2.04
N VAL A 73 7.35 -8.66 -1.61
CA VAL A 73 6.95 -8.76 -0.20
C VAL A 73 6.88 -10.24 0.19
N GLN A 74 8.04 -10.90 0.18
CA GLN A 74 8.18 -12.30 0.58
C GLN A 74 8.09 -12.46 2.11
N GLY A 75 7.63 -13.62 2.57
CA GLY A 75 7.51 -13.93 4.00
C GLY A 75 6.39 -13.18 4.75
N ARG A 76 5.58 -12.38 4.03
CA ARG A 76 4.45 -11.62 4.61
C ARG A 76 3.17 -11.89 3.82
N ARG A 77 2.03 -11.74 4.49
CA ARG A 77 0.74 -11.88 3.84
C ARG A 77 0.37 -10.60 3.10
N VAL A 78 0.07 -10.68 1.81
CA VAL A 78 -0.39 -9.53 1.01
C VAL A 78 -1.89 -9.65 0.73
N LEU A 79 -2.67 -8.71 1.25
CA LEU A 79 -4.11 -8.62 1.04
C LEU A 79 -4.41 -7.59 -0.06
N VAL A 80 -5.31 -7.95 -0.98
CA VAL A 80 -5.86 -7.03 -1.98
C VAL A 80 -7.38 -7.19 -1.97
N GLY A 81 -8.13 -6.14 -2.30
CA GLY A 81 -9.60 -6.24 -2.40
C GLY A 81 -10.02 -7.33 -3.39
N SER A 82 -10.85 -8.27 -2.94
CA SER A 82 -11.36 -9.38 -3.74
C SER A 82 -12.89 -9.32 -3.91
N VAL A 83 -13.62 -9.24 -2.79
CA VAL A 83 -15.08 -9.10 -2.75
C VAL A 83 -15.48 -7.63 -2.90
N LEU A 84 -14.75 -6.75 -2.23
CA LEU A 84 -14.91 -5.30 -2.32
C LEU A 84 -13.77 -4.71 -3.16
N PRO A 85 -14.03 -3.65 -3.93
CA PRO A 85 -12.98 -2.98 -4.69
C PRO A 85 -11.94 -2.38 -3.74
N SER A 86 -10.69 -2.28 -4.20
CA SER A 86 -9.64 -1.62 -3.41
C SER A 86 -9.84 -0.09 -3.35
N GLY A 87 -10.53 0.52 -4.32
CA GLY A 87 -10.77 1.96 -4.39
C GLY A 87 -12.03 2.46 -3.67
N ASP A 88 -12.45 3.66 -4.04
CA ASP A 88 -13.42 4.47 -3.29
C ASP A 88 -14.81 3.84 -3.12
N GLY A 89 -15.19 2.94 -4.03
CA GLY A 89 -16.44 2.18 -3.93
C GLY A 89 -16.57 1.32 -2.67
N ALA A 90 -15.50 1.09 -1.92
CA ALA A 90 -15.50 0.35 -0.65
C ALA A 90 -15.27 1.23 0.60
N ILE A 91 -15.07 2.55 0.46
CA ILE A 91 -14.74 3.42 1.59
C ILE A 91 -15.85 3.40 2.65
N SER A 92 -17.11 3.49 2.23
CA SER A 92 -18.26 3.50 3.15
C SER A 92 -18.34 2.23 4.00
N VAL A 93 -18.00 1.07 3.41
CA VAL A 93 -17.94 -0.21 4.14
C VAL A 93 -16.82 -0.20 5.16
N GLY A 94 -15.64 0.31 4.79
CA GLY A 94 -14.52 0.47 5.73
C GLY A 94 -14.87 1.40 6.89
N GLN A 95 -15.54 2.51 6.62
CA GLN A 95 -16.02 3.45 7.64
C GLN A 95 -17.02 2.79 8.60
N LEU A 96 -18.01 2.07 8.07
CA LEU A 96 -18.97 1.31 8.88
C LEU A 96 -18.28 0.27 9.77
N TRP A 97 -17.31 -0.48 9.22
CA TRP A 97 -16.57 -1.47 9.99
C TRP A 97 -15.79 -0.85 11.15
N VAL A 98 -15.11 0.28 10.92
CA VAL A 98 -14.39 1.01 11.98
C VAL A 98 -15.36 1.53 13.04
N ALA A 99 -16.49 2.11 12.64
CA ALA A 99 -17.51 2.61 13.56
C ALA A 99 -18.08 1.48 14.44
N ALA A 100 -18.45 0.34 13.83
CA ALA A 100 -18.96 -0.82 14.55
C ALA A 100 -17.94 -1.35 15.57
N ARG A 101 -16.65 -1.42 15.19
CA ARG A 101 -15.58 -1.87 16.10
C ARG A 101 -15.40 -0.94 17.31
N ARG A 102 -15.47 0.37 17.10
CA ARG A 102 -15.37 1.36 18.17
C ARG A 102 -16.55 1.27 19.14
N LEU A 103 -17.77 1.11 18.62
CA LEU A 103 -18.97 0.96 19.45
C LEU A 103 -18.92 -0.31 20.32
N SER A 104 -18.50 -1.45 19.76
CA SER A 104 -18.35 -2.69 20.54
C SER A 104 -17.28 -2.59 21.63
N GLN A 105 -16.21 -1.83 21.41
CA GLN A 105 -15.16 -1.59 22.41
C GLN A 105 -15.67 -0.71 23.56
N MET A 106 -16.52 0.28 23.30
CA MET A 106 -17.11 1.12 24.35
C MET A 106 -18.08 0.32 25.23
N GLN A 107 -18.93 -0.52 24.64
CA GLN A 107 -19.89 -1.35 25.39
C GLN A 107 -19.24 -2.41 26.29
N SER A 108 -18.06 -2.89 25.92
CA SER A 108 -17.31 -3.87 26.73
C SER A 108 -16.56 -3.24 27.91
N VAL A 109 -16.26 -1.93 27.85
CA VAL A 109 -15.73 -1.18 28.99
C VAL A 109 -16.83 -0.88 30.00
N ASP A 110 -18.04 -0.50 29.55
CA ASP A 110 -19.16 -0.23 30.45
C ASP A 110 -19.62 -1.48 31.22
N HIS A 111 -19.47 -2.69 30.66
CA HIS A 111 -19.79 -3.96 31.36
C HIS A 111 -18.66 -4.52 32.22
N ALA A 112 -17.47 -3.91 32.22
CA ALA A 112 -16.33 -4.32 33.06
C ALA A 112 -16.13 -3.42 34.29
N VAL A 113 -16.96 -2.39 34.44
CA VAL A 113 -16.96 -1.41 35.56
C VAL A 113 -18.15 -1.62 36.52
N ASP A 114 -19.05 -2.57 36.20
CA ASP A 114 -20.05 -3.14 37.12
C ASP A 114 -19.54 -4.44 37.76
#